data_AF-I6LEN5-F1
#
_entry.id   AF-I6LEN5-F1
#
_cell.length_a   1.000
_cell.length_b   1.000
_cell.length_c   1.000
_cell.angle_alpha   90.00
_cell.angle_beta   90.00
_cell.angle_gamma   90.00
#
_symmetry.space_group_name_H-M   'P 1'
#
loop_
_entity.id
_entity.type
_entity.pdbx_description
1 polymer ?
#
loop_
_entity_poly.entity_id
_entity_poly.type
_entity_poly.pdbx_seq_one_letter_code
_entity_poly.pdbx_strand_id
1 'polypeptide(L)' 'DLLTIVEELHRQNVEFFSLSERMEVKNSTGKLMLQILASFSEFERNTILENIYTG' A
#
# COMPACT_ATOMS: atom_id res chain seq x y z
N ASP A 1 -5.48 -3.61 -5.81
CA ASP A 1 -6.53 -3.87 -4.80
C ASP A 1 -6.55 -2.91 -3.63
N LEU A 2 -5.56 -2.89 -2.72
CA LEU A 2 -5.62 -2.03 -1.52
C LEU A 2 -5.85 -0.54 -1.83
N LEU A 3 -5.12 0.03 -2.79
CA LEU A 3 -5.32 1.43 -3.20
C LEU A 3 -6.75 1.69 -3.68
N THR A 4 -7.29 0.80 -4.51
CA THR A 4 -8.67 0.87 -5.02
C THR A 4 -9.70 0.81 -3.89
N ILE A 5 -9.48 -0.07 -2.90
CA ILE A 5 -10.35 -0.18 -1.71
C ILE A 5 -10.30 1.11 -0.90
N VAL A 6 -9.11 1.63 -0.62
CA VAL A 6 -8.94 2.88 0.15
C VAL A 6 -9.60 4.06 -0.57
N GLU A 7 -9.51 4.12 -1.90
CA GLU A 7 -10.21 5.15 -2.68
C GLU A 7 -11.74 5.00 -2.65
N GLU A 8 -12.27 3.78 -2.70
CA GLU A 8 -13.71 3.52 -2.58
C GLU A 8 -14.24 3.93 -1.20
N LEU A 9 -13.52 3.57 -0.14
CA LEU A 9 -13.84 3.99 1.23
C LEU A 9 -13.83 5.51 1.34
N HIS A 10 -12.81 6.17 0.80
CA HIS A 10 -12.72 7.63 0.79
C HIS A 10 -13.90 8.28 0.03
N ARG A 11 -14.35 7.70 -1.10
CA ARG A 11 -15.55 8.17 -1.82
C ARG A 11 -16.82 8.11 -0.98
N GLN A 12 -16.88 7.20 0.00
CA GLN A 12 -18.00 7.04 0.92
C GLN A 12 -17.81 7.80 2.25
N ASN A 13 -16.82 8.72 2.34
CA ASN A 13 -16.43 9.40 3.57
C ASN A 13 -15.99 8.45 4.71
N VAL A 14 -15.44 7.28 4.35
CA VAL A 14 -14.82 6.35 5.30
C VAL A 14 -13.30 6.53 5.25
N GLU A 15 -12.70 6.90 6.38
CA GLU A 15 -11.25 7.06 6.50
C GLU A 15 -10.56 5.71 6.76
N PHE A 16 -9.47 5.45 6.04
CA PHE A 16 -8.62 4.28 6.27
C PHE A 16 -7.43 4.67 7.16
N PHE A 17 -7.24 3.91 8.25
CA PHE A 17 -6.13 4.07 9.18
C PHE A 17 -5.33 2.78 9.27
N SER A 18 -4.03 2.84 8.98
CA SER A 18 -3.15 1.70 9.25
C SER A 18 -2.58 1.77 10.66
N LEU A 19 -2.84 0.73 11.46
CA LEU A 19 -2.41 0.65 12.85
C LEU A 19 -0.92 0.36 12.99
N SER A 20 -0.36 -0.48 12.12
CA SER A 20 1.06 -0.85 12.15
C SER A 20 1.96 0.34 11.77
N GLU A 21 1.58 1.08 10.74
CA GLU A 21 2.34 2.25 10.27
C GLU A 21 1.91 3.56 10.95
N ARG A 22 0.89 3.52 11.82
CA ARG A 22 0.28 4.67 12.51
C ARG A 22 -0.01 5.83 11.55
N MET A 23 -0.71 5.52 10.47
CA MET A 23 -0.89 6.44 9.34
C MET A 23 -2.35 6.55 8.90
N GLU A 24 -2.81 7.79 8.71
CA GLU A 24 -4.09 8.13 8.06
C GLU A 24 -3.92 8.31 6.54
N VAL A 25 -4.77 7.66 5.74
CA VAL A 25 -4.76 7.77 4.26
C VAL A 25 -5.85 8.73 3.77
N LYS A 26 -5.91 9.90 4.39
CA LYS A 26 -6.91 10.94 4.13
C LYS A 26 -6.41 12.02 3.19
N ASN A 27 -5.14 12.41 3.34
CA ASN A 27 -4.54 13.50 2.59
C ASN A 27 -3.59 12.96 1.51
N SER A 28 -3.12 13.85 0.62
CA SER A 28 -2.24 13.49 -0.49
C SER A 28 -0.95 12.79 -0.02
N THR A 29 -0.44 13.14 1.17
CA THR A 29 0.74 12.51 1.78
C THR A 29 0.47 11.06 2.15
N GLY A 30 -0.66 10.76 2.80
CA GLY A 30 -1.04 9.40 3.15
C GLY A 30 -1.25 8.52 1.90
N LYS A 31 -1.82 9.09 0.83
CA LYS A 31 -1.98 8.39 -0.46
C LYS A 31 -0.63 8.09 -1.11
N LEU A 32 0.29 9.05 -1.11
CA LEU A 32 1.66 8.85 -1.63
C LEU A 32 2.39 7.77 -0.83
N MET A 33 2.31 7.80 0.50
CA MET A 33 2.90 6.77 1.36
C MET A 33 2.33 5.38 1.05
N LEU A 34 1.01 5.27 0.89
CA LEU A 34 0.37 4.01 0.51
C LEU A 34 0.90 3.48 -0.83
N GLN A 35 1.11 4.35 -1.82
CA GLN A 35 1.69 3.99 -3.11
C GLN A 35 3.14 3.51 -2.96
N ILE A 36 3.95 4.18 -2.14
CA ILE A 36 5.33 3.77 -1.86
C ILE A 36 5.36 2.37 -1.22
N LEU A 37 4.53 2.12 -0.21
CA LEU A 37 4.45 0.82 0.48
C LEU A 37 4.00 -0.30 -0.46
N ALA A 38 3.05 -0.01 -1.35
CA ALA A 38 2.60 -0.96 -2.37
C ALA A 38 3.73 -1.33 -3.33
N SER A 39 4.48 -0.35 -3.84
CA SER A 39 5.64 -0.58 -4.71
C SER A 39 6.74 -1.38 -4.01
N PHE A 40 6.96 -1.12 -2.71
CA PHE A 40 7.96 -1.84 -1.92
C PHE A 40 7.57 -3.32 -1.71
N SER A 41 6.29 -3.58 -1.46
CA SER A 41 5.77 -4.95 -1.32
C SER A 41 5.90 -5.74 -2.62
N GLU A 42 5.65 -5.09 -3.77
CA GLU A 42 5.87 -5.72 -5.09
C GLU A 42 7.35 -6.00 -5.34
N PHE A 43 8.22 -5.06 -4.98
CA PHE A 43 9.67 -5.24 -5.07
C PHE A 43 10.13 -6.47 -4.26
N GLU A 44 9.74 -6.58 -2.98
CA GLU A 44 10.09 -7.73 -2.13
C GLU A 44 9.63 -9.05 -2.73
N ARG A 45 8.39 -9.10 -3.24
CA ARG A 45 7.86 -10.29 -3.92
C ARG A 45 8.71 -10.66 -5.13
N ASN A 46 9.09 -9.68 -5.95
CA ASN A 46 9.91 -9.92 -7.14
C ASN A 46 11.32 -10.40 -6.76
N THR A 47 11.94 -9.83 -5.72
CA THR A 47 13.23 -10.29 -5.20
C THR A 47 13.17 -11.74 -4.69
N ILE A 48 12.10 -12.12 -3.98
CA ILE A 48 11.90 -13.52 -3.55
C ILE A 48 11.81 -14.45 -4.76
N LEU A 49 11.06 -14.06 -5.80
CA LEU A 49 10.94 -14.86 -7.03
C LEU A 49 12.28 -15.00 -7.77
N GLU A 50 13.04 -13.92 -7.92
CA GLU A 50 14.38 -13.97 -8.53
C GLU A 50 15.31 -14.91 -7.77
N ASN A 51 15.29 -14.87 -6.44
CA ASN A 51 16.10 -15.75 -5.60
C ASN A 51 15.71 -17.23 -5.75
N ILE A 52 14.41 -17.54 -5.91
CA ILE A 52 13.95 -18.91 -6.18
C ILE A 52 14.41 -19.38 -7.57
N TYR A 53 14.36 -18.51 -8.58
CA TYR A 53 14.79 -18.85 -9.95
C TYR A 53 16.31 -19.00 -10.11
N THR A 54 17.08 -18.31 -9.27
CA THR A 54 18.55 -18.33 -9.29
C THR A 54 19.13 -19.48 -8.45
N GLY A 55 18.31 -20.10 -7.59
CA GLY A 55 18.67 -21.23 -6.73
C GLY A 55 18.54 -22.60 -7.39
#